data_AF-A0A1F6DA28-F1
#
_entry.id   AF-A0A1F6DA28-F1
#
_cell.length_a   1.000
_cell.length_b   1.000
_cell.length_c   1.000
_cell.angle_alpha   90.00
_cell.angle_beta   90.00
_cell.angle_gamma   90.00
#
_symmetry.space_group_name_H-M   'P 1'
#
loop_
_entity.id
_entity.type
_entity.pdbx_description
1 polymer ?
#
loop_
_entity_poly.entity_id
_entity_poly.type
_entity_poly.pdbx_seq_one_letter_code
_entity_poly.pdbx_strand_id
1 'polypeptide(L)'
;MLGIALAVFLFGVQTAFAVGTNGSFELGTDPGSFATLPAGNTNITDWTIDSGSVDYIGTYWQASDGVRSIDLNGTAQGSISQSIPTVIGATYDVTFDLSGNPDGGPALKVLSVTSTSTSAQNFSYDTGVQANSLANMKWASSSYSFIATTTSTKLTFASTITGSFGPALDNVVIVETLPPPPPPPPPPPAGCSGGSSSSGNVSIINGISISVNQSGCITNTTSSRASTGGNSVGGSTGGNGGRGGDVRARASGGGNNTANGNNGAATAGNGGGGGAGGAGGAVVSGGATATSNTTNILNRVRIRLNIGGLPLPI
;
A
#
# COMPACT_ATOMS: atom_id res chain seq x y z
N MET A 1 -29.07 10.53 -17.69
CA MET A 1 -29.17 11.02 -16.31
C MET A 1 -27.80 10.89 -15.67
N LEU A 2 -27.22 12.01 -15.26
CA LEU A 2 -25.86 12.08 -14.69
C LEU A 2 -25.92 11.54 -13.26
N GLY A 3 -25.48 10.30 -13.05
CA GLY A 3 -25.44 9.67 -11.73
C GLY A 3 -24.23 10.18 -10.96
N ILE A 4 -24.44 11.11 -10.03
CA ILE A 4 -23.43 11.53 -9.05
C ILE A 4 -23.21 10.33 -8.11
N ALA A 5 -22.06 9.67 -8.24
CA ALA A 5 -21.65 8.64 -7.29
C ALA A 5 -21.26 9.33 -5.97
N LEU A 6 -22.14 9.26 -4.98
CA LEU A 6 -21.83 9.65 -3.61
C LEU A 6 -20.90 8.60 -3.00
N ALA A 7 -19.60 8.89 -2.93
CA ALA A 7 -18.65 8.08 -2.18
C ALA A 7 -18.94 8.26 -0.68
N VAL A 8 -19.62 7.28 -0.07
CA VAL A 8 -19.74 7.20 1.38
C VAL A 8 -18.41 6.68 1.90
N PHE A 9 -17.56 7.60 2.39
CA PHE A 9 -16.38 7.24 3.16
C PHE A 9 -16.83 6.73 4.53
N LEU A 10 -16.84 5.41 4.71
CA LEU A 10 -16.96 4.81 6.04
C LEU A 10 -15.62 5.04 6.74
N PHE A 11 -15.50 6.12 7.51
CA PHE A 11 -14.44 6.26 8.48
C PHE A 11 -14.70 5.21 9.56
N GLY A 12 -13.96 4.10 9.52
CA GLY A 12 -13.92 3.19 10.65
C GLY A 12 -13.46 3.98 11.87
N VAL A 13 -14.25 3.97 12.94
CA VAL A 13 -13.83 4.53 14.22
C VAL A 13 -12.65 3.69 14.70
N GLN A 14 -11.44 4.20 14.52
CA GLN A 14 -10.25 3.58 15.11
C GLN A 14 -10.32 3.84 16.61
N THR A 15 -10.64 2.79 17.37
CA THR A 15 -10.66 2.87 18.83
C THR A 15 -9.22 2.89 19.32
N ALA A 16 -8.78 4.03 19.82
CA ALA A 16 -7.52 4.16 20.52
C ALA A 16 -7.68 3.51 21.92
N PHE A 17 -6.71 2.70 22.35
CA PHE A 17 -6.77 2.00 23.63
C PHE A 17 -5.79 2.62 24.62
N ALA A 18 -6.25 2.93 25.83
CA ALA A 18 -5.39 3.32 26.92
C ALA A 18 -4.67 2.09 27.49
N VAL A 19 -3.33 2.13 27.59
CA VAL A 19 -2.49 0.99 28.01
C VAL A 19 -1.73 1.21 29.32
N GLY A 20 -1.66 2.45 29.80
CA GLY A 20 -1.10 2.76 31.12
C GLY A 20 -2.13 2.57 32.24
N THR A 21 -1.66 2.32 33.46
CA THR A 21 -2.50 2.23 34.65
C THR A 21 -2.05 3.23 35.72
N ASN A 22 -2.98 3.62 36.59
CA ASN A 22 -2.73 4.57 37.69
C ASN A 22 -2.01 5.86 37.24
N GLY A 23 -2.43 6.41 36.09
CA GLY A 23 -1.78 7.56 35.45
C GLY A 23 -1.81 8.85 36.26
N SER A 24 -2.85 9.04 37.07
CA SER A 24 -3.00 10.16 38.02
C SER A 24 -2.59 9.78 39.44
N PHE A 25 -1.91 8.65 39.62
CA PHE A 25 -1.32 8.24 40.91
C PHE A 25 -2.30 8.09 42.09
N GLU A 26 -3.59 7.89 41.85
CA GLU A 26 -4.62 7.80 42.90
C GLU A 26 -4.57 6.49 43.70
N LEU A 27 -3.92 5.45 43.17
CA LEU A 27 -3.80 4.15 43.81
C LEU A 27 -2.45 4.00 44.54
N GLY A 28 -2.49 3.78 45.84
CA GLY A 28 -1.31 3.70 46.69
C GLY A 28 -1.60 3.96 48.16
N THR A 29 -0.57 3.84 49.00
CA THR A 29 -0.65 4.22 50.43
C THR A 29 -0.90 5.72 50.52
N ASP A 30 -1.88 6.14 51.31
CA ASP A 30 -2.22 7.55 51.50
C ASP A 30 -1.00 8.37 51.98
N PRO A 31 -0.51 9.35 51.20
CA PRO A 31 0.64 10.17 51.59
C PRO A 31 0.28 11.26 52.60
N GLY A 32 -0.99 11.48 52.93
CA GLY A 32 -1.42 12.63 53.73
C GLY A 32 -1.12 13.93 53.00
N SER A 33 -0.26 14.78 53.57
CA SER A 33 0.23 15.98 52.87
C SER A 33 1.17 15.59 51.73
N PHE A 34 2.27 14.90 52.07
CA PHE A 34 3.16 14.23 51.13
C PHE A 34 3.95 13.15 51.87
N ALA A 35 4.49 12.19 51.12
CA ALA A 35 5.41 11.18 51.63
C ALA A 35 6.64 11.05 50.73
N THR A 36 7.84 11.16 51.31
CA THR A 36 9.09 10.94 50.57
C THR A 36 9.38 9.45 50.43
N LEU A 37 9.49 8.97 49.19
CA LEU A 37 9.64 7.57 48.85
C LEU A 37 10.98 7.35 48.12
N PRO A 38 11.91 6.57 48.68
CA PRO A 38 13.16 6.22 48.00
C PRO A 38 12.94 5.16 46.91
N ALA A 39 13.94 5.00 46.04
CA ALA A 39 13.99 3.93 45.06
C ALA A 39 13.72 2.55 45.68
N GLY A 40 12.93 1.73 44.97
CA GLY A 40 12.49 0.41 45.43
C GLY A 40 11.27 0.41 46.38
N ASN A 41 10.79 1.58 46.83
CA ASN A 41 9.52 1.66 47.56
C ASN A 41 8.32 1.35 46.64
N THR A 42 7.30 0.69 47.18
CA THR A 42 6.13 0.18 46.43
C THR A 42 4.80 0.84 46.84
N ASN A 43 4.84 2.01 47.48
CA ASN A 43 3.64 2.67 47.99
C ASN A 43 2.78 3.32 46.89
N ILE A 44 3.32 3.54 45.69
CA ILE A 44 2.57 4.00 44.52
C ILE A 44 2.27 2.76 43.67
N THR A 45 1.00 2.41 43.53
CA THR A 45 0.59 1.20 42.80
C THR A 45 0.94 1.35 41.31
N ASP A 46 1.37 0.27 40.67
CA ASP A 46 1.75 0.19 39.24
C ASP A 46 2.94 1.05 38.77
N TRP A 47 3.58 1.79 39.68
CA TRP A 47 4.77 2.59 39.39
C TRP A 47 5.96 2.10 40.19
N THR A 48 7.11 1.99 39.53
CA THR A 48 8.39 1.68 40.16
C THR A 48 9.19 2.95 40.34
N ILE A 49 9.71 3.21 41.55
CA ILE A 49 10.70 4.27 41.76
C ILE A 49 12.08 3.67 41.47
N ASP A 50 12.66 4.06 40.35
CA ASP A 50 13.87 3.45 39.78
C ASP A 50 15.17 3.96 40.43
N SER A 51 15.25 5.26 40.73
CA SER A 51 16.44 5.89 41.30
C SER A 51 16.09 7.07 42.20
N GLY A 52 17.00 7.42 43.11
CA GLY A 52 16.85 8.58 43.99
C GLY A 52 15.63 8.44 44.90
N SER A 53 14.82 9.50 44.97
CA SER A 53 13.57 9.53 45.72
C SER A 53 12.58 10.48 45.07
N VAL A 54 11.29 10.21 45.22
CA VAL A 54 10.19 11.09 44.84
C VAL A 54 9.40 11.50 46.07
N ASP A 55 8.69 12.62 46.01
CA ASP A 55 7.60 12.87 46.97
C ASP A 55 6.27 12.49 46.32
N TYR A 56 5.57 11.57 46.97
CA TYR A 56 4.19 11.25 46.64
C TYR A 56 3.30 12.29 47.30
N ILE A 57 2.64 13.11 46.49
CA ILE A 57 1.92 14.28 46.95
C ILE A 57 0.45 13.93 47.18
N GLY A 58 -0.10 14.37 48.31
CA GLY A 58 -1.53 14.40 48.58
C GLY A 58 -1.99 15.85 48.77
N THR A 59 -2.28 16.26 50.00
CA THR A 59 -2.85 17.59 50.29
C THR A 59 -1.85 18.75 50.27
N TYR A 60 -0.58 18.52 49.90
CA TYR A 60 0.46 19.57 49.91
C TYR A 60 0.21 20.67 48.84
N TRP A 61 -0.26 20.28 47.65
CA TRP A 61 -0.70 21.19 46.60
C TRP A 61 -1.82 20.58 45.75
N GLN A 62 -2.45 21.41 44.91
CA GLN A 62 -3.49 20.95 43.99
C GLN A 62 -2.94 20.01 42.91
N ALA A 63 -3.46 18.78 42.83
CA ALA A 63 -3.22 17.84 41.72
C ALA A 63 -3.88 18.33 40.40
N SER A 64 -3.38 17.87 39.26
CA SER A 64 -3.98 18.17 37.94
C SER A 64 -5.24 17.35 37.72
N ASP A 65 -5.20 16.07 38.12
CA ASP A 65 -6.32 15.14 38.13
C ASP A 65 -6.41 14.44 39.49
N GLY A 66 -7.61 14.14 39.96
CA GLY A 66 -7.80 13.49 41.26
C GLY A 66 -7.30 14.32 42.46
N VAL A 67 -6.57 13.68 43.38
CA VAL A 67 -6.07 14.27 44.63
C VAL A 67 -4.60 13.94 44.92
N ARG A 68 -3.90 13.25 44.02
CA ARG A 68 -2.49 12.89 44.18
C ARG A 68 -1.65 13.26 42.97
N SER A 69 -0.36 13.45 43.18
CA SER A 69 0.60 13.72 42.10
C SER A 69 2.02 13.35 42.55
N ILE A 70 3.01 13.55 41.69
CA ILE A 70 4.41 13.25 42.00
C ILE A 70 5.26 14.51 41.93
N ASP A 71 6.11 14.75 42.92
CA ASP A 71 7.35 15.53 42.76
C ASP A 71 8.50 14.56 42.48
N LEU A 72 9.15 14.70 41.33
CA LEU A 72 10.27 13.83 40.95
C LEU A 72 11.57 14.13 41.71
N ASN A 73 11.59 15.07 42.64
CA ASN A 73 12.70 15.27 43.57
C ASN A 73 12.19 15.27 45.01
N GLY A 74 12.26 14.13 45.70
CA GLY A 74 12.04 14.08 47.15
C GLY A 74 13.21 14.68 47.92
N THR A 75 14.16 13.84 48.34
CA THR A 75 15.46 14.33 48.88
C THR A 75 16.55 14.51 47.83
N ALA A 76 16.37 13.91 46.64
CA ALA A 76 17.30 13.92 45.54
C ALA A 76 16.55 13.72 44.21
N GLN A 77 17.25 13.93 43.09
CA GLN A 77 16.76 13.64 41.75
C GLN A 77 16.23 12.19 41.64
N GLY A 78 14.94 12.05 41.40
CA GLY A 78 14.23 10.79 41.30
C GLY A 78 13.86 10.42 39.86
N SER A 79 13.53 9.13 39.69
CA SER A 79 12.88 8.64 38.49
C SER A 79 11.84 7.57 38.82
N ILE A 80 10.76 7.55 38.03
CA ILE A 80 9.70 6.55 38.11
C ILE A 80 9.44 5.93 36.75
N SER A 81 8.93 4.70 36.74
CA SER A 81 8.55 4.02 35.51
C SER A 81 7.38 3.08 35.65
N GLN A 82 6.80 2.78 34.49
CA GLN A 82 5.84 1.71 34.28
C GLN A 82 6.24 0.92 33.04
N SER A 83 6.04 -0.41 33.07
CA SER A 83 6.14 -1.24 31.88
C SER A 83 4.74 -1.49 31.34
N ILE A 84 4.52 -1.13 30.09
CA ILE A 84 3.20 -1.24 29.43
C ILE A 84 3.25 -2.27 28.30
N PRO A 85 2.18 -3.07 28.12
CA PRO A 85 2.07 -3.95 26.96
C PRO A 85 1.97 -3.11 25.68
N THR A 86 2.71 -3.50 24.65
CA THR A 86 2.77 -2.78 23.38
C THR A 86 2.72 -3.73 22.18
N VAL A 87 2.37 -3.21 21.01
CA VAL A 87 2.40 -3.93 19.74
C VAL A 87 3.58 -3.43 18.91
N ILE A 88 4.45 -4.34 18.48
CA ILE A 88 5.63 -3.99 17.67
C ILE A 88 5.19 -3.25 16.39
N GLY A 89 5.76 -2.07 16.17
CA GLY A 89 5.46 -1.20 15.03
C GLY A 89 4.25 -0.28 15.21
N ALA A 90 3.50 -0.40 16.31
CA ALA A 90 2.45 0.57 16.65
C ALA A 90 3.07 1.83 17.26
N THR A 91 2.40 2.97 17.02
CA THR A 91 2.76 4.26 17.61
C THR A 91 1.97 4.44 18.90
N TYR A 92 2.62 5.02 19.90
CA TYR A 92 2.00 5.35 21.19
C TYR A 92 2.20 6.83 21.47
N ASP A 93 1.10 7.51 21.81
CA ASP A 93 1.12 8.88 22.30
C ASP A 93 0.95 8.87 23.82
N VAL A 94 1.91 9.50 24.50
CA VAL A 94 1.93 9.72 25.95
C VAL A 94 1.60 11.19 26.19
N THR A 95 0.51 11.46 26.88
CA THR A 95 0.18 12.80 27.39
C THR A 95 0.31 12.82 28.90
N PHE A 96 0.77 13.92 29.46
CA PHE A 96 0.91 14.11 30.90
C PHE A 96 0.87 15.59 31.25
N ASP A 97 0.50 15.91 32.48
CA ASP A 97 0.52 17.26 32.99
C ASP A 97 1.81 17.52 33.78
N LEU A 98 2.46 18.64 33.46
CA LEU A 98 3.73 19.06 34.03
C LEU A 98 3.57 20.39 34.77
N SER A 99 4.11 20.46 35.98
CA SER A 99 4.33 21.69 36.72
C SER A 99 5.71 21.64 37.40
N GLY A 100 5.97 22.54 38.34
CA GLY A 100 7.19 22.56 39.13
C GLY A 100 6.91 22.90 40.58
N ASN A 101 7.61 22.25 41.50
CA ASN A 101 7.50 22.57 42.92
C ASN A 101 7.90 24.05 43.16
N PRO A 102 6.97 24.91 43.64
CA PRO A 102 7.18 26.35 43.74
C PRO A 102 7.98 26.77 44.99
N ASP A 103 8.16 25.88 45.98
CA ASP A 103 8.74 26.24 47.29
C ASP A 103 10.26 26.33 47.29
N GLY A 104 10.93 25.90 46.22
CA GLY A 104 12.37 25.93 46.16
C GLY A 104 12.96 25.87 44.77
N GLY A 105 14.25 26.21 44.70
CA GLY A 105 15.01 26.25 43.45
C GLY A 105 15.51 24.87 42.97
N PRO A 106 16.04 24.81 41.74
CA PRO A 106 16.07 25.89 40.74
C PRO A 106 14.67 26.21 40.19
N ALA A 107 14.45 27.44 39.69
CA ALA A 107 13.15 27.83 39.13
C ALA A 107 12.79 27.03 37.87
N LEU A 108 13.79 26.79 37.02
CA LEU A 108 13.65 25.91 35.86
C LEU A 108 13.67 24.45 36.31
N LYS A 109 12.50 23.80 36.26
CA LYS A 109 12.35 22.36 36.41
C LYS A 109 12.47 21.69 35.05
N VAL A 110 13.12 20.53 35.02
CA VAL A 110 13.29 19.76 33.78
C VAL A 110 12.99 18.29 34.06
N LEU A 111 12.01 17.77 33.34
CA LEU A 111 11.58 16.38 33.32
C LEU A 111 12.05 15.74 32.01
N SER A 112 12.62 14.54 32.08
CA SER A 112 12.97 13.71 30.94
C SER A 112 11.99 12.55 30.84
N VAL A 113 11.41 12.36 29.66
CA VAL A 113 10.61 11.18 29.31
C VAL A 113 11.42 10.29 28.39
N THR A 114 11.53 9.02 28.71
CA THR A 114 12.24 8.03 27.88
C THR A 114 11.43 6.76 27.78
N SER A 115 11.42 6.14 26.59
CA SER A 115 10.95 4.76 26.43
C SER A 115 12.11 3.85 26.06
N THR A 116 12.03 2.56 26.35
CA THR A 116 13.05 1.59 25.84
C THR A 116 13.06 1.48 24.30
N SER A 117 12.05 2.05 23.62
CA SER A 117 11.92 2.02 22.16
C SER A 117 12.33 3.33 21.47
N THR A 118 12.57 4.42 22.19
CA THR A 118 12.86 5.76 21.62
C THR A 118 13.69 6.60 22.58
N SER A 119 14.55 7.45 22.03
CA SER A 119 15.41 8.35 22.80
C SER A 119 14.65 9.24 23.78
N ALA A 120 15.37 9.68 24.81
CA ALA A 120 14.87 10.62 25.80
C ALA A 120 14.50 11.98 25.19
N GLN A 121 13.43 12.59 25.70
CA GLN A 121 13.04 13.97 25.40
C GLN A 121 12.85 14.75 26.72
N ASN A 122 13.34 15.99 26.75
CA ASN A 122 13.22 16.85 27.91
C ASN A 122 12.04 17.83 27.75
N PHE A 123 11.35 18.05 28.86
CA PHE A 123 10.24 18.99 29.02
C PHE A 123 10.56 19.89 30.20
N SER A 124 10.38 21.20 30.01
CA SER A 124 10.77 22.19 31.01
C SER A 124 9.58 22.98 31.52
N TYR A 125 9.60 23.30 32.81
CA TYR A 125 8.64 24.17 33.47
C TYR A 125 9.39 25.20 34.32
N ASP A 126 9.23 26.49 34.02
CA ASP A 126 9.88 27.56 34.77
C ASP A 126 8.90 28.18 35.77
N THR A 127 9.09 27.90 37.06
CA THR A 127 8.20 28.39 38.13
C THR A 127 8.31 29.91 38.31
N GLY A 128 9.44 30.53 37.94
CA GLY A 128 9.63 31.97 37.99
C GLY A 128 8.87 32.70 36.89
N VAL A 129 8.76 32.09 35.70
CA VAL A 129 7.95 32.63 34.58
C VAL A 129 6.47 32.35 34.79
N GLN A 130 6.12 31.13 35.16
CA GLN A 130 4.73 30.74 35.31
C GLN A 130 4.10 31.31 36.58
N ALA A 131 4.90 31.60 37.61
CA ALA A 131 4.46 32.09 38.92
C ALA A 131 3.34 31.20 39.50
N ASN A 132 3.59 29.89 39.53
CA ASN A 132 2.71 28.93 40.17
C ASN A 132 2.89 28.94 41.70
N SER A 133 1.95 28.34 42.42
CA SER A 133 1.96 28.25 43.88
C SER A 133 1.31 26.95 44.34
N LEU A 134 1.45 26.61 45.62
CA LEU A 134 0.82 25.41 46.21
C LEU A 134 -0.71 25.39 46.00
N ALA A 135 -1.35 26.56 46.03
CA ALA A 135 -2.79 26.69 45.82
C ALA A 135 -3.20 26.70 44.34
N ASN A 136 -2.26 26.95 43.42
CA ASN A 136 -2.51 26.95 41.99
C ASN A 136 -1.21 26.57 41.24
N MET A 137 -1.07 25.27 40.99
CA MET A 137 0.13 24.71 40.38
C MET A 137 0.27 25.07 38.90
N LYS A 138 -0.75 25.63 38.24
CA LYS A 138 -0.70 26.01 36.81
C LYS A 138 -0.12 24.89 35.92
N TRP A 139 -0.67 23.69 36.10
CA TRP A 139 -0.33 22.50 35.31
C TRP A 139 -0.44 22.77 33.80
N ALA A 140 0.50 22.24 33.02
CA ALA A 140 0.53 22.36 31.58
C ALA A 140 0.70 20.98 30.92
N SER A 141 -0.18 20.65 29.98
CA SER A 141 -0.13 19.38 29.28
C SER A 141 1.04 19.32 28.29
N SER A 142 1.73 18.18 28.30
CA SER A 142 2.87 17.85 27.45
C SER A 142 2.64 16.52 26.74
N SER A 143 3.31 16.30 25.61
CA SER A 143 3.20 15.06 24.85
C SER A 143 4.55 14.51 24.41
N TYR A 144 4.67 13.18 24.47
CA TYR A 144 5.80 12.38 24.01
C TYR A 144 5.25 11.21 23.17
N SER A 145 5.92 10.87 22.07
CA SER A 145 5.49 9.74 21.24
C SER A 145 6.65 8.80 20.95
N PHE A 146 6.33 7.51 20.81
CA PHE A 146 7.29 6.48 20.44
C PHE A 146 6.65 5.40 19.57
N ILE A 147 7.47 4.74 18.75
CA ILE A 147 7.07 3.53 18.00
C ILE A 147 7.61 2.34 18.77
N ALA A 148 6.75 1.39 19.16
CA ALA A 148 7.18 0.24 19.95
C ALA A 148 8.05 -0.73 19.12
N THR A 149 9.20 -1.13 19.67
CA THR A 149 10.12 -2.10 19.03
C THR A 149 10.04 -3.49 19.65
N THR A 150 9.34 -3.63 20.77
CA THR A 150 9.11 -4.88 21.50
C THR A 150 7.63 -4.96 21.92
N THR A 151 7.21 -6.07 22.52
CA THR A 151 5.83 -6.25 23.01
C THR A 151 5.59 -5.68 24.41
N SER A 152 6.61 -5.08 25.03
CA SER A 152 6.53 -4.47 26.35
C SER A 152 7.51 -3.32 26.42
N THR A 153 7.00 -2.10 26.54
CA THR A 153 7.84 -0.89 26.60
C THR A 153 7.91 -0.38 28.04
N LYS A 154 9.12 -0.14 28.55
CA LYS A 154 9.31 0.59 29.81
C LYS A 154 9.31 2.08 29.49
N LEU A 155 8.37 2.81 30.07
CA LEU A 155 8.27 4.27 30.02
C LEU A 155 8.79 4.84 31.34
N THR A 156 9.75 5.75 31.29
CA THR A 156 10.40 6.35 32.45
C THR A 156 10.26 7.86 32.41
N PHE A 157 9.88 8.43 33.56
CA PHE A 157 9.90 9.86 33.84
C PHE A 157 11.00 10.11 34.87
N ALA A 158 11.94 11.00 34.56
CA ALA A 158 13.06 11.32 35.44
C ALA A 158 13.23 12.82 35.56
N SER A 159 13.50 13.32 36.76
CA SER A 159 14.02 14.68 36.89
C SER A 159 15.42 14.75 36.29
N THR A 160 15.79 15.88 35.67
CA THR A 160 17.18 16.14 35.25
C THR A 160 17.85 17.24 36.06
N ILE A 161 17.25 17.63 37.20
CA ILE A 161 17.74 18.70 38.06
C ILE A 161 18.11 18.20 39.46
N THR A 162 19.08 18.87 40.08
CA THR A 162 19.46 18.61 41.47
C THR A 162 18.56 19.35 42.45
N GLY A 163 18.57 18.93 43.72
CA GLY A 163 17.77 19.52 44.80
C GLY A 163 16.56 18.66 45.18
N SER A 164 15.71 19.23 46.03
CA SER A 164 14.54 18.60 46.68
C SER A 164 13.21 19.23 46.25
N PHE A 165 13.23 19.97 45.14
CA PHE A 165 12.06 20.68 44.62
C PHE A 165 12.03 20.47 43.10
N GLY A 166 11.33 19.44 42.66
CA GLY A 166 11.46 18.89 41.31
C GLY A 166 10.39 19.35 40.34
N PRO A 167 10.43 18.80 39.11
CA PRO A 167 9.26 18.82 38.24
C PRO A 167 8.14 18.00 38.86
N ALA A 168 6.94 18.56 38.84
CA ALA A 168 5.73 17.88 39.30
C ALA A 168 5.04 17.21 38.11
N LEU A 169 4.56 15.98 38.29
CA LEU A 169 3.97 15.13 37.26
C LEU A 169 2.61 14.60 37.70
N ASP A 170 1.64 14.64 36.78
CA ASP A 170 0.31 14.10 36.99
C ASP A 170 -0.38 13.68 35.66
N ASN A 171 -1.52 12.99 35.75
CA ASN A 171 -2.45 12.72 34.65
C ASN A 171 -1.77 12.07 33.42
N VAL A 172 -0.95 11.04 33.66
CA VAL A 172 -0.26 10.30 32.59
C VAL A 172 -1.25 9.40 31.86
N VAL A 173 -1.49 9.68 30.58
CA VAL A 173 -2.33 8.89 29.70
C VAL A 173 -1.49 8.37 28.54
N ILE A 174 -1.57 7.07 28.29
CA ILE A 174 -0.80 6.42 27.23
C ILE A 174 -1.78 5.73 26.29
N VAL A 175 -1.79 6.14 25.03
CA VAL A 175 -2.76 5.68 24.03
C VAL A 175 -2.03 5.08 22.85
N GLU A 176 -2.42 3.87 22.45
CA GLU A 176 -2.03 3.32 21.16
C GLU A 176 -2.72 4.09 20.03
N THR A 177 -1.94 4.73 19.18
CA THR A 177 -2.46 5.31 17.94
C THR A 177 -2.35 4.29 16.82
N LEU A 178 -3.51 3.92 16.29
CA LEU A 178 -3.55 3.05 15.12
C LEU A 178 -2.96 3.83 13.94
N PRO A 179 -2.13 3.19 13.08
CA PRO A 179 -1.66 3.85 11.87
C PRO A 179 -2.87 4.34 11.08
N PRO A 180 -2.77 5.51 10.41
CA PRO A 180 -3.85 5.99 9.57
C PRO A 180 -4.22 4.89 8.57
N PRO A 181 -5.52 4.71 8.25
CA PRO A 181 -5.92 3.70 7.29
C PRO A 181 -5.10 3.89 6.01
N PRO A 182 -4.63 2.80 5.38
CA PRO A 182 -3.85 2.93 4.15
C PRO A 182 -4.64 3.79 3.16
N PRO A 183 -3.97 4.69 2.41
CA PRO A 183 -4.65 5.50 1.41
C PRO A 183 -5.46 4.59 0.50
N PRO A 184 -6.67 4.99 0.09
CA PRO A 184 -7.48 4.18 -0.81
C PRO A 184 -6.63 3.83 -2.03
N PRO A 185 -6.70 2.58 -2.54
CA PRO A 185 -5.96 2.21 -3.73
C PRO A 185 -6.27 3.21 -4.85
N PRO A 186 -5.26 3.59 -5.67
CA PRO A 186 -5.49 4.53 -6.75
C PRO A 186 -6.68 4.06 -7.60
N PRO A 187 -7.54 4.99 -8.08
CA PRO A 187 -8.64 4.61 -8.95
C PRO A 187 -8.11 3.76 -10.10
N PRO A 188 -8.80 2.67 -10.49
CA PRO A 188 -8.42 1.90 -11.66
C PRO A 188 -8.22 2.84 -12.86
N PRO A 189 -7.21 2.62 -13.71
CA PRO A 189 -7.02 3.41 -14.91
C PRO A 189 -8.33 3.53 -15.69
N ALA A 190 -8.68 4.75 -16.12
CA ALA A 190 -9.89 5.02 -16.89
C ALA A 190 -9.86 4.26 -18.23
N GLY A 191 -10.40 3.04 -18.23
CA GLY A 191 -10.51 2.19 -19.42
C GLY A 191 -11.66 1.18 -19.36
N CYS A 192 -12.49 1.22 -18.32
CA CYS A 192 -13.55 0.24 -18.10
C CYS A 192 -14.90 0.81 -18.53
N SER A 193 -15.34 0.52 -19.76
CA SER A 193 -16.70 0.82 -20.25
C SER A 193 -17.71 -0.31 -19.98
N GLY A 194 -17.32 -1.35 -19.22
CA GLY A 194 -18.16 -2.54 -18.98
C GLY A 194 -18.01 -3.17 -17.59
N GLY A 195 -17.80 -2.37 -16.54
CA GLY A 195 -17.75 -2.89 -15.16
C GLY A 195 -19.12 -3.44 -14.72
N SER A 196 -19.15 -4.66 -14.20
CA SER A 196 -20.31 -5.22 -13.49
C SER A 196 -20.05 -5.17 -11.99
N SER A 197 -20.94 -4.56 -11.22
CA SER A 197 -20.97 -4.64 -9.76
C SER A 197 -22.09 -5.59 -9.35
N SER A 198 -21.80 -6.53 -8.45
CA SER A 198 -22.81 -7.40 -7.85
C SER A 198 -22.60 -7.45 -6.34
N SER A 199 -23.67 -7.15 -5.61
CA SER A 199 -23.72 -7.28 -4.15
C SER A 199 -24.79 -8.30 -3.79
N GLY A 200 -24.45 -9.24 -2.91
CA GLY A 200 -25.38 -10.27 -2.46
C GLY A 200 -25.19 -10.51 -0.97
N ASN A 201 -26.31 -10.64 -0.26
CA ASN A 201 -26.34 -10.98 1.16
C ASN A 201 -26.85 -12.40 1.31
N VAL A 202 -26.11 -13.26 2.00
CA VAL A 202 -26.59 -14.56 2.45
C VAL A 202 -26.76 -14.48 3.96
N SER A 203 -28.01 -14.60 4.41
CA SER A 203 -28.37 -14.56 5.84
C SER A 203 -28.79 -15.96 6.28
N ILE A 204 -28.22 -16.44 7.38
CA ILE A 204 -28.51 -17.77 7.92
C ILE A 204 -28.98 -17.62 9.36
N ILE A 205 -29.95 -18.46 9.74
CA ILE A 205 -30.56 -18.53 11.07
C ILE A 205 -29.41 -18.64 12.11
N ASN A 206 -29.42 -17.77 13.12
CA ASN A 206 -28.40 -17.58 14.18
C ASN A 206 -27.32 -16.50 13.95
N GLY A 207 -27.54 -15.54 13.04
CA GLY A 207 -26.81 -14.27 13.08
C GLY A 207 -25.48 -14.25 12.32
N ILE A 208 -25.15 -15.30 11.57
CA ILE A 208 -24.03 -15.24 10.63
C ILE A 208 -24.50 -14.46 9.39
N SER A 209 -23.96 -13.25 9.22
CA SER A 209 -24.13 -12.42 8.03
C SER A 209 -22.86 -12.50 7.17
N ILE A 210 -22.98 -13.00 5.95
CA ILE A 210 -21.89 -12.98 4.97
C ILE A 210 -22.22 -11.92 3.92
N SER A 211 -21.43 -10.85 3.91
CA SER A 211 -21.48 -9.79 2.89
C SER A 211 -20.36 -10.02 1.88
N VAL A 212 -20.70 -10.12 0.59
CA VAL A 212 -19.73 -10.22 -0.50
C VAL A 212 -19.89 -9.01 -1.41
N ASN A 213 -18.84 -8.19 -1.48
CA ASN A 213 -18.73 -7.07 -2.39
C ASN A 213 -17.56 -7.33 -3.35
N GLN A 214 -17.85 -7.40 -4.66
CA GLN A 214 -16.82 -7.58 -5.68
C GLN A 214 -16.99 -6.57 -6.79
N SER A 215 -15.87 -5.94 -7.13
CA SER A 215 -15.71 -5.09 -8.31
C SER A 215 -14.52 -5.61 -9.10
N GLY A 216 -14.62 -5.53 -10.42
CA GLY A 216 -13.58 -6.00 -11.31
C GLY A 216 -13.82 -5.48 -12.71
N CYS A 217 -12.81 -5.58 -13.56
CA CYS A 217 -12.88 -5.14 -14.94
C CYS A 217 -12.21 -6.19 -15.82
N ILE A 218 -12.86 -6.54 -16.93
CA ILE A 218 -12.28 -7.39 -17.96
C ILE A 218 -12.20 -6.57 -19.25
N THR A 219 -11.00 -6.42 -19.78
CA THR A 219 -10.75 -5.83 -21.10
C THR A 219 -10.37 -6.95 -22.06
N ASN A 220 -11.06 -7.06 -23.20
CA ASN A 220 -10.67 -7.99 -24.27
C ASN A 220 -10.40 -7.28 -25.57
N THR A 221 -9.31 -7.68 -26.20
CA THR A 221 -8.96 -7.27 -27.55
C THR A 221 -9.04 -8.49 -28.44
N THR A 222 -10.17 -8.66 -29.13
CA THR A 222 -10.42 -9.80 -30.01
C THR A 222 -10.24 -9.35 -31.45
N SER A 223 -9.25 -9.92 -32.14
CA SER A 223 -8.91 -9.56 -33.51
C SER A 223 -8.79 -10.82 -34.36
N SER A 224 -9.55 -10.88 -35.44
CA SER A 224 -9.37 -11.88 -36.50
C SER A 224 -9.03 -11.18 -37.81
N ARG A 225 -8.05 -11.73 -38.53
CA ARG A 225 -7.65 -11.26 -39.86
C ARG A 225 -7.65 -12.46 -40.82
N ALA A 226 -8.28 -12.28 -41.98
CA ALA A 226 -8.22 -13.23 -43.09
C ALA A 226 -7.61 -12.52 -44.29
N SER A 227 -6.71 -13.18 -45.01
CA SER A 227 -6.11 -12.68 -46.25
C SER A 227 -5.92 -13.84 -47.20
N THR A 228 -6.17 -13.62 -48.49
CA THR A 228 -5.88 -14.58 -49.56
C THR A 228 -4.44 -14.46 -50.05
N GLY A 229 -3.65 -13.55 -49.47
CA GLY A 229 -2.34 -13.15 -49.98
C GLY A 229 -2.42 -12.23 -51.20
N GLY A 230 -1.27 -11.73 -51.65
CA GLY A 230 -1.15 -11.06 -52.95
C GLY A 230 -0.83 -12.08 -54.04
N ASN A 231 -1.66 -12.18 -55.08
CA ASN A 231 -1.34 -13.03 -56.22
C ASN A 231 -0.44 -12.27 -57.20
N SER A 232 0.82 -12.66 -57.31
CA SER A 232 1.78 -12.05 -58.24
C SER A 232 2.07 -12.99 -59.40
N VAL A 233 1.83 -12.54 -60.63
CA VAL A 233 2.26 -13.23 -61.85
C VAL A 233 3.48 -12.51 -62.43
N GLY A 234 4.63 -13.17 -62.38
CA GLY A 234 5.76 -12.80 -63.22
C GLY A 234 5.42 -13.15 -64.66
N GLY A 235 5.49 -12.17 -65.57
CA GLY A 235 5.06 -12.32 -66.95
C GLY A 235 5.63 -13.59 -67.61
N SER A 236 4.76 -14.48 -68.07
CA SER A 236 5.16 -15.49 -69.04
C SER A 236 5.22 -14.80 -70.39
N THR A 237 6.40 -14.36 -70.81
CA THR A 237 6.62 -13.92 -72.19
C THR A 237 6.35 -15.12 -73.11
N GLY A 238 5.34 -15.01 -73.98
CA GLY A 238 5.10 -16.02 -75.01
C GLY A 238 6.38 -16.29 -75.79
N GLY A 239 6.75 -17.56 -75.95
CA GLY A 239 8.01 -17.94 -76.58
C GLY A 239 8.15 -17.37 -78.00
N ASN A 240 9.36 -16.94 -78.36
CA ASN A 240 9.66 -16.47 -79.72
C ASN A 240 9.41 -17.58 -80.75
N GLY A 241 8.70 -17.27 -81.83
CA GLY A 241 8.55 -18.17 -82.97
C GLY A 241 9.91 -18.53 -83.59
N GLY A 242 10.09 -19.79 -83.97
CA GLY A 242 11.35 -20.29 -84.55
C GLY A 242 11.75 -19.57 -85.85
N ARG A 243 13.05 -19.50 -86.13
CA ARG A 243 13.60 -18.95 -87.38
C ARG A 243 13.35 -19.93 -88.54
N GLY A 244 12.81 -19.44 -89.66
CA GLY A 244 12.66 -20.21 -90.90
C GLY A 244 14.00 -20.67 -91.46
N GLY A 245 14.05 -21.89 -92.02
CA GLY A 245 15.27 -22.54 -92.49
C GLY A 245 15.97 -21.85 -93.66
N ASP A 246 17.30 -21.94 -93.70
CA ASP A 246 18.17 -21.43 -94.76
C ASP A 246 18.33 -22.50 -95.87
N VAL A 247 18.08 -22.16 -97.14
CA VAL A 247 18.15 -23.11 -98.27
C VAL A 247 19.26 -22.68 -99.23
N ARG A 248 20.26 -23.55 -99.42
CA ARG A 248 21.36 -23.36 -100.38
C ARG A 248 21.26 -24.39 -101.51
N ALA A 249 21.01 -23.93 -102.73
CA ALA A 249 21.16 -24.75 -103.94
C ALA A 249 22.61 -24.65 -104.46
N ARG A 250 23.26 -25.79 -104.72
CA ARG A 250 24.61 -25.87 -105.33
C ARG A 250 24.53 -26.71 -106.62
N ALA A 251 24.99 -26.17 -107.74
CA ALA A 251 25.05 -26.86 -109.03
C ALA A 251 26.46 -27.47 -109.26
N SER A 252 26.51 -28.69 -109.82
CA SER A 252 27.74 -29.43 -110.12
C SER A 252 28.21 -29.20 -111.55
N GLY A 253 29.06 -28.20 -111.75
CA GLY A 253 29.74 -27.91 -113.04
C GLY A 253 30.57 -26.64 -112.89
N GLY A 254 31.89 -26.75 -113.03
CA GLY A 254 32.84 -25.71 -112.60
C GLY A 254 32.67 -24.35 -113.27
N GLY A 255 32.39 -23.33 -112.45
CA GLY A 255 32.42 -21.90 -112.81
C GLY A 255 31.12 -21.17 -112.44
N ASN A 256 31.23 -20.08 -111.67
CA ASN A 256 30.20 -19.19 -111.09
C ASN A 256 28.79 -19.14 -111.75
N ASN A 257 28.03 -20.22 -111.64
CA ASN A 257 26.64 -20.29 -112.06
C ASN A 257 25.75 -20.46 -110.81
N THR A 258 25.12 -19.36 -110.41
CA THR A 258 23.97 -19.34 -109.50
C THR A 258 22.82 -20.11 -110.15
N ALA A 259 22.21 -21.05 -109.41
CA ALA A 259 21.06 -21.83 -109.86
C ALA A 259 19.84 -20.91 -110.02
N ASN A 260 19.69 -20.30 -111.19
CA ASN A 260 18.67 -19.32 -111.54
C ASN A 260 17.43 -19.96 -112.22
N GLY A 261 17.29 -21.29 -112.16
CA GLY A 261 16.05 -22.00 -112.48
C GLY A 261 15.66 -22.08 -113.95
N ASN A 262 16.53 -21.69 -114.89
CA ASN A 262 16.30 -21.88 -116.32
C ASN A 262 17.05 -23.14 -116.82
N ASN A 263 16.33 -24.05 -117.50
CA ASN A 263 16.84 -25.34 -118.00
C ASN A 263 16.97 -26.50 -116.98
N GLY A 264 15.97 -26.70 -116.13
CA GLY A 264 15.78 -27.96 -115.38
C GLY A 264 16.61 -28.16 -114.11
N ALA A 265 17.33 -27.12 -113.65
CA ALA A 265 18.02 -27.11 -112.35
C ALA A 265 17.20 -26.40 -111.26
N ALA A 266 17.34 -26.86 -110.02
CA ALA A 266 16.46 -26.60 -108.87
C ALA A 266 16.23 -25.12 -108.52
N THR A 267 14.96 -24.74 -108.37
CA THR A 267 14.50 -23.49 -107.75
C THR A 267 14.30 -23.70 -106.25
N ALA A 268 14.88 -22.85 -105.40
CA ALA A 268 14.63 -22.91 -103.96
C ALA A 268 13.22 -22.35 -103.65
N GLY A 269 12.41 -23.11 -102.91
CA GLY A 269 11.10 -22.65 -102.43
C GLY A 269 11.22 -21.58 -101.33
N ASN A 270 10.15 -20.80 -101.14
CA ASN A 270 10.08 -19.83 -100.03
C ASN A 270 10.14 -20.56 -98.67
N GLY A 271 10.94 -20.05 -97.74
CA GLY A 271 10.98 -20.57 -96.37
C GLY A 271 9.61 -20.48 -95.68
N GLY A 272 9.26 -21.48 -94.87
CA GLY A 272 7.99 -21.51 -94.14
C GLY A 272 7.89 -20.39 -93.10
N GLY A 273 6.68 -19.87 -92.87
CA GLY A 273 6.41 -18.91 -91.81
C GLY A 273 6.60 -19.51 -90.42
N GLY A 274 7.17 -18.75 -89.49
CA GLY A 274 7.33 -19.17 -88.08
C GLY A 274 5.97 -19.28 -87.36
N GLY A 275 5.87 -20.22 -86.40
CA GLY A 275 4.64 -20.50 -85.67
C GLY A 275 4.22 -19.40 -84.67
N ALA A 276 2.92 -19.36 -84.32
CA ALA A 276 2.35 -18.42 -83.35
C ALA A 276 2.57 -18.88 -81.89
N GLY A 277 2.85 -17.93 -80.98
CA GLY A 277 3.07 -18.19 -79.54
C GLY A 277 1.77 -18.38 -78.74
N GLY A 278 1.82 -19.18 -77.67
CA GLY A 278 0.66 -19.49 -76.80
C GLY A 278 0.30 -18.39 -75.78
N ALA A 279 -0.89 -18.51 -75.16
CA ALA A 279 -1.41 -17.58 -74.15
C ALA A 279 -0.76 -17.75 -72.76
N GLY A 280 -0.58 -16.65 -72.00
CA GLY A 280 0.10 -16.62 -70.70
C GLY A 280 -0.82 -16.37 -69.49
N GLY A 281 -0.64 -17.17 -68.43
CA GLY A 281 -0.97 -16.94 -66.99
C GLY A 281 -2.41 -16.60 -66.57
N ALA A 282 -3.22 -17.59 -66.15
CA ALA A 282 -4.48 -17.36 -65.43
C ALA A 282 -4.31 -17.47 -63.89
N VAL A 283 -4.94 -16.58 -63.12
CA VAL A 283 -4.86 -16.55 -61.64
C VAL A 283 -6.26 -16.62 -61.02
N VAL A 284 -6.47 -17.57 -60.12
CA VAL A 284 -7.67 -17.66 -59.26
C VAL A 284 -7.19 -17.72 -57.80
N SER A 285 -7.48 -16.69 -56.99
CA SER A 285 -7.31 -16.79 -55.52
C SER A 285 -8.52 -17.43 -54.86
N GLY A 286 -8.28 -18.28 -53.86
CA GLY A 286 -9.31 -18.83 -52.97
C GLY A 286 -9.91 -17.78 -52.01
N GLY A 287 -10.95 -18.14 -51.27
CA GLY A 287 -11.55 -17.28 -50.24
C GLY A 287 -10.83 -17.38 -48.89
N ALA A 288 -10.78 -16.26 -48.14
CA ALA A 288 -10.23 -16.23 -46.78
C ALA A 288 -11.29 -15.73 -45.79
N THR A 289 -11.55 -16.52 -44.74
CA THR A 289 -12.51 -16.19 -43.67
C THR A 289 -11.81 -16.34 -42.33
N ALA A 290 -11.99 -15.36 -41.44
CA ALA A 290 -11.49 -15.43 -40.07
C ALA A 290 -12.57 -14.96 -39.10
N THR A 291 -12.89 -15.83 -38.14
CA THR A 291 -13.87 -15.58 -37.09
C THR A 291 -13.16 -15.63 -35.76
N SER A 292 -13.38 -14.63 -34.91
CA SER A 292 -12.88 -14.62 -33.54
C SER A 292 -14.03 -14.36 -32.57
N ASN A 293 -14.09 -15.16 -31.50
CA ASN A 293 -15.11 -15.06 -30.46
C ASN A 293 -14.42 -14.88 -29.10
N THR A 294 -15.08 -14.19 -28.18
CA THR A 294 -14.55 -14.00 -26.83
C THR A 294 -15.69 -14.07 -25.82
N THR A 295 -15.52 -14.94 -24.83
CA THR A 295 -16.48 -15.19 -23.77
C THR A 295 -15.81 -14.88 -22.44
N ASN A 296 -16.36 -13.93 -21.69
CA ASN A 296 -15.81 -13.51 -20.40
C ASN A 296 -16.81 -13.76 -19.29
N ILE A 297 -16.29 -14.17 -18.14
CA ILE A 297 -17.08 -14.30 -16.92
C ILE A 297 -16.33 -13.53 -15.83
N LEU A 298 -16.89 -12.38 -15.45
CA LEU A 298 -16.38 -11.51 -14.39
C LEU A 298 -17.15 -11.78 -13.09
N ASN A 299 -16.49 -11.66 -11.93
CA ASN A 299 -17.10 -11.74 -10.60
C ASN A 299 -17.91 -13.02 -10.33
N ARG A 300 -17.34 -14.20 -10.62
CA ARG A 300 -17.96 -15.48 -10.23
C ARG A 300 -17.67 -15.80 -8.76
N VAL A 301 -18.66 -15.59 -7.90
CA VAL A 301 -18.62 -16.00 -6.50
C VAL A 301 -19.25 -17.38 -6.33
N ARG A 302 -18.53 -18.35 -5.75
CA ARG A 302 -19.09 -19.61 -5.27
C ARG A 302 -18.98 -19.66 -3.76
N ILE A 303 -20.12 -19.62 -3.09
CA ILE A 303 -20.21 -19.75 -1.63
C ILE A 303 -20.48 -21.22 -1.30
N ARG A 304 -19.62 -21.83 -0.48
CA ARG A 304 -19.86 -23.15 0.13
C ARG A 304 -19.90 -22.96 1.64
N LEU A 305 -21.01 -23.36 2.24
CA LEU A 305 -21.18 -23.36 3.68
C LEU A 305 -21.12 -24.81 4.18
N ASN A 306 -20.25 -25.08 5.15
CA ASN A 306 -20.25 -26.34 5.88
C ASN A 306 -20.65 -26.05 7.33
N ILE A 307 -21.92 -26.31 7.66
CA ILE A 307 -22.41 -26.25 9.04
C ILE A 307 -22.10 -27.60 9.68
N GLY A 308 -21.04 -27.66 10.48
CA GLY A 308 -20.70 -28.85 11.26
C GLY A 308 -21.88 -29.23 12.15
N GLY A 309 -22.41 -30.44 11.96
CA GLY A 309 -23.44 -30.99 12.84
C GLY A 309 -22.86 -31.27 14.22
N LEU A 310 -23.28 -30.49 15.22
CA LEU A 310 -23.22 -30.91 16.62
C LEU A 310 -24.37 -31.92 16.85
N PRO A 311 -24.12 -33.03 17.57
CA PRO A 311 -25.10 -34.10 17.74
C PRO A 311 -26.28 -33.63 18.60
N LEU A 312 -27.47 -34.14 18.29
CA LEU A 312 -28.68 -33.88 19.05
C LEU A 312 -28.50 -34.38 20.51
N PRO A 313 -28.84 -33.57 21.53
CA PRO A 313 -28.94 -34.08 22.89
C PRO A 313 -30.11 -35.07 22.96
N ILE A 314 -29.81 -36.26 23.47
CA ILE A 314 -30.80 -37.29 23.85
C ILE A 314 -31.46 -36.88 25.17
#